data_AF-A0A2W5KXK6-F1
#
_entry.id   AF-A0A2W5KXK6-F1
#
_cell.length_a   1.000
_cell.length_b   1.000
_cell.length_c   1.000
_cell.angle_alpha   90.00
_cell.angle_beta   90.00
_cell.angle_gamma   90.00
#
_symmetry.space_group_name_H-M   'P 1'
#
loop_
_entity.id
_entity.type
_entity.pdbx_description
1 polymer ?
#
loop_
_entity_poly.entity_id
_entity_poly.type
_entity_poly.pdbx_seq_one_letter_code
_entity_poly.pdbx_strand_id
1 'polypeptide(L)'
;MPQAQHILMLFHDFAPEPALADALRLARGWRQRGRLVTILCGTVTGPLLTSVPAGVEIKRIAREIPRSPLSFRHFFRSLPYSIDRIAPDVLFLPDAPHCSLAGTVRHLPFPPRVVGRFEPEASVALPFRWPIHLFSRWAARNFDALIIGSSRLGVTGRRMIGGRSRYFLIENRPCETQAYLDLFDVVVGAGTRARPAESPKLREIHARRSGIAAGTRPPPP
;
A
#
# COMPACT_ATOMS: atom_id res chain seq x y z
N MET A 1 -2.02 -21.49 4.22
CA MET A 1 -1.10 -20.42 4.68
C MET A 1 -1.93 -19.42 5.47
N PRO A 2 -1.44 -18.87 6.59
CA PRO A 2 -2.19 -17.86 7.33
C PRO A 2 -2.31 -16.61 6.44
N GLN A 3 -3.53 -16.39 5.95
CA GLN A 3 -3.92 -15.21 5.17
C GLN A 3 -4.16 -14.07 6.17
N ALA A 4 -3.69 -12.85 5.91
CA ALA A 4 -4.01 -11.73 6.81
C ALA A 4 -5.51 -11.56 6.91
N GLN A 5 -6.00 -11.61 8.14
CA GLN A 5 -7.40 -11.50 8.47
C GLN A 5 -7.76 -10.04 8.74
N HIS A 6 -6.86 -9.26 9.32
CA HIS A 6 -7.13 -7.87 9.70
C HIS A 6 -6.21 -6.87 9.00
N ILE A 7 -6.81 -6.01 8.19
CA ILE A 7 -6.14 -4.93 7.47
C ILE A 7 -6.53 -3.59 8.09
N LEU A 8 -5.55 -2.85 8.57
CA LEU A 8 -5.69 -1.48 9.01
C LEU A 8 -5.27 -0.53 7.90
N MET A 9 -6.14 0.40 7.53
CA MET A 9 -5.86 1.45 6.56
C MET A 9 -5.65 2.77 7.30
N LEU A 10 -4.65 3.56 6.92
CA LEU A 10 -4.39 4.85 7.56
C LEU A 10 -4.87 6.01 6.68
N PHE A 11 -5.78 6.80 7.22
CA PHE A 11 -6.34 7.98 6.58
C PHE A 11 -6.04 9.20 7.44
N HIS A 12 -5.91 10.37 6.84
CA HIS A 12 -5.89 11.62 7.59
C HIS A 12 -7.32 12.04 7.94
N ASP A 13 -8.10 12.20 6.88
CA ASP A 13 -9.53 12.50 6.82
C ASP A 13 -10.15 11.74 5.62
N PHE A 14 -11.40 12.04 5.27
CA PHE A 14 -12.10 11.49 4.11
C PHE A 14 -12.19 12.52 2.96
N ALA A 15 -11.12 13.26 2.69
CA ALA A 15 -11.02 14.19 1.57
C ALA A 15 -11.25 13.48 0.21
N PRO A 16 -11.73 14.20 -0.83
CA PRO A 16 -12.03 13.64 -2.15
C PRO A 16 -10.76 13.41 -2.99
N GLU A 17 -9.84 12.60 -2.48
CA GLU A 17 -8.58 12.29 -3.14
C GLU A 17 -8.67 10.98 -3.93
N PRO A 18 -8.15 10.91 -5.18
CA PRO A 18 -8.21 9.69 -5.99
C PRO A 18 -7.59 8.46 -5.29
N ALA A 19 -6.50 8.64 -4.57
CA ALA A 19 -5.83 7.58 -3.83
C ALA A 19 -6.73 7.01 -2.72
N LEU A 20 -7.46 7.87 -2.00
CA LEU A 20 -8.39 7.45 -0.95
C LEU A 20 -9.63 6.78 -1.55
N ALA A 21 -10.16 7.29 -2.67
CA ALA A 21 -11.27 6.68 -3.38
C ALA A 21 -10.93 5.26 -3.86
N ASP A 22 -9.74 5.07 -4.44
CA ASP A 22 -9.24 3.74 -4.81
C ASP A 22 -9.02 2.86 -3.58
N ALA A 23 -8.49 3.40 -2.49
CA ALA A 23 -8.31 2.67 -1.24
C ALA A 23 -9.66 2.14 -0.69
N LEU A 24 -10.74 2.91 -0.78
CA LEU A 24 -12.09 2.44 -0.41
C LEU A 24 -12.61 1.34 -1.35
N ARG A 25 -12.25 1.36 -2.65
CA ARG A 25 -12.55 0.24 -3.56
C ARG A 25 -11.81 -1.03 -3.15
N LEU A 26 -10.55 -0.90 -2.74
CA LEU A 26 -9.77 -2.03 -2.20
C LEU A 26 -10.36 -2.54 -0.89
N ALA A 27 -10.78 -1.65 0.01
CA ALA A 27 -11.45 -2.00 1.25
C ALA A 27 -12.69 -2.86 1.00
N ARG A 28 -13.52 -2.47 0.02
CA ARG A 28 -14.68 -3.26 -0.41
C ARG A 28 -14.25 -4.65 -0.89
N GLY A 29 -13.22 -4.72 -1.74
CA GLY A 29 -12.71 -5.97 -2.27
C GLY A 29 -12.10 -6.91 -1.21
N TRP A 30 -11.47 -6.37 -0.16
CA TRP A 30 -10.99 -7.14 0.98
C TRP A 30 -12.13 -7.64 1.87
N ARG A 31 -13.14 -6.79 2.14
CA ARG A 31 -14.36 -7.20 2.86
C ARG A 31 -15.08 -8.34 2.14
N GLN A 32 -15.22 -8.24 0.81
CA GLN A 32 -15.82 -9.29 -0.02
C GLN A 32 -15.04 -10.62 0.04
N ARG A 33 -13.72 -10.58 0.31
CA ARG A 33 -12.89 -11.75 0.58
C ARG A 33 -12.92 -12.22 2.05
N GLY A 34 -13.85 -11.72 2.86
CA GLY A 34 -14.04 -12.12 4.26
C GLY A 34 -13.06 -11.49 5.25
N ARG A 35 -12.30 -10.46 4.87
CA ARG A 35 -11.30 -9.84 5.75
C ARG A 35 -11.91 -8.80 6.66
N LEU A 36 -11.36 -8.64 7.84
CA LEU A 36 -11.60 -7.48 8.69
C LEU A 36 -10.83 -6.29 8.13
N VAL A 37 -11.54 -5.17 7.95
CA VAL A 37 -10.93 -3.92 7.46
C VAL A 37 -11.32 -2.81 8.42
N THR A 38 -10.31 -2.13 8.95
CA THR A 38 -10.49 -0.97 9.82
C THR A 38 -9.77 0.22 9.18
N ILE A 39 -10.45 1.36 9.10
CA ILE A 39 -9.85 2.64 8.73
C ILE A 39 -9.52 3.38 10.02
N LEU A 40 -8.25 3.64 10.26
CA LEU A 40 -7.79 4.53 11.31
C LEU A 40 -7.61 5.93 10.73
N CYS A 41 -8.34 6.91 11.26
CA CYS A 41 -8.25 8.30 10.79
C CYS A 41 -7.95 9.30 11.90
N GLY A 42 -7.40 10.46 11.52
CA GLY A 42 -7.20 11.60 12.40
C GLY A 42 -8.52 12.28 12.73
N THR A 43 -9.34 12.50 11.69
CA THR A 43 -10.67 13.11 11.79
C THR A 43 -11.68 12.30 10.96
N VAL A 44 -12.92 12.18 11.46
CA VAL A 44 -14.03 11.47 10.79
C VAL A 44 -14.89 12.46 10.02
N THR A 45 -14.30 13.17 9.07
CA THR A 45 -15.01 14.14 8.23
C THR A 45 -14.54 14.06 6.78
N GLY A 46 -15.39 14.45 5.85
CA GLY A 46 -15.06 14.61 4.44
C GLY A 46 -16.02 13.88 3.49
N PRO A 47 -16.02 14.24 2.18
CA PRO A 47 -16.98 13.73 1.21
C PRO A 47 -16.93 12.21 1.00
N LEU A 48 -15.76 11.57 1.16
CA LEU A 48 -15.63 10.13 0.97
C LEU A 48 -16.14 9.30 2.14
N LEU A 49 -16.55 9.92 3.25
CA LEU A 49 -17.07 9.19 4.42
C LEU A 49 -18.32 8.39 4.05
N THR A 50 -19.19 8.94 3.21
CA THR A 50 -20.39 8.25 2.71
C THR A 50 -20.08 7.12 1.73
N SER A 51 -18.85 7.08 1.21
CA SER A 51 -18.37 6.04 0.29
C SER A 51 -17.70 4.87 1.02
N VAL A 52 -17.60 4.91 2.35
CA VAL A 52 -17.02 3.82 3.14
C VAL A 52 -17.88 2.56 2.97
N PRO A 53 -17.30 1.43 2.53
CA PRO A 53 -18.06 0.21 2.32
C PRO A 53 -18.68 -0.32 3.62
N ALA A 54 -19.87 -0.91 3.51
CA ALA A 54 -20.53 -1.55 4.65
C ALA A 54 -19.63 -2.62 5.31
N GLY A 55 -19.61 -2.61 6.64
CA GLY A 55 -18.80 -3.53 7.45
C GLY A 55 -17.31 -3.18 7.52
N VAL A 56 -16.87 -2.06 6.93
CA VAL A 56 -15.57 -1.46 7.26
C VAL A 56 -15.73 -0.67 8.55
N GLU A 57 -14.88 -0.95 9.54
CA GLU A 57 -14.88 -0.23 10.82
C GLU A 57 -14.10 1.09 10.67
N ILE A 58 -14.59 2.18 11.25
CA ILE A 58 -13.88 3.45 11.32
C ILE A 58 -13.46 3.70 12.76
N LYS A 59 -12.16 3.88 13.00
CA LYS A 59 -11.61 4.28 14.29
C LYS A 59 -10.93 5.63 14.14
N ARG A 60 -11.21 6.52 15.08
CA ARG A 60 -10.47 7.78 15.21
C ARG A 60 -9.26 7.57 16.12
N ILE A 61 -8.13 8.19 15.79
CA ILE A 61 -7.01 8.30 16.73
C ILE A 61 -7.50 9.06 17.97
N ALA A 62 -7.07 8.62 19.16
CA ALA A 62 -7.60 9.09 20.45
C ALA A 62 -7.67 10.63 20.54
N ARG A 63 -6.61 11.31 20.11
CA ARG A 63 -6.60 12.76 19.88
C ARG A 63 -7.01 13.03 18.44
N GLU A 64 -8.03 13.85 18.24
CA GLU A 64 -8.38 14.32 16.91
C GLU A 64 -7.20 15.08 16.30
N ILE A 65 -6.88 14.76 15.05
CA ILE A 65 -5.76 15.37 14.33
C ILE A 65 -6.33 16.04 13.07
N PRO A 66 -6.67 17.34 13.13
CA PRO A 66 -7.08 18.07 11.94
C PRO A 66 -5.93 18.21 10.94
N ARG A 67 -6.28 18.30 9.67
CA ARG A 67 -5.31 18.40 8.58
C ARG A 67 -4.48 19.68 8.69
N SER A 68 -3.18 19.51 8.90
CA SER A 68 -2.22 20.60 9.01
C SER A 68 -0.81 20.10 8.66
N PRO A 69 0.14 20.98 8.29
CA PRO A 69 1.53 20.57 8.03
C PRO A 69 2.21 19.88 9.22
N LEU A 70 1.75 20.15 10.45
CA LEU A 70 2.27 19.56 11.69
C LEU A 70 1.54 18.29 12.12
N SER A 71 0.40 17.99 11.51
CA SER A 71 -0.44 16.83 11.84
C SER A 71 0.31 15.50 11.77
N PHE A 72 1.28 15.39 10.86
CA PHE A 72 2.17 14.22 10.77
C PHE A 72 2.83 13.92 12.11
N ARG A 73 3.36 14.91 12.84
CA ARG A 73 4.02 14.68 14.14
C ARG A 73 3.06 14.06 15.16
N HIS A 74 1.78 14.40 15.10
CA HIS A 74 0.78 13.81 15.98
C HIS A 74 0.47 12.36 15.59
N PHE A 75 0.42 12.04 14.30
CA PHE A 75 0.34 10.66 13.80
C PHE A 75 1.57 9.85 14.24
N PHE A 76 2.78 10.36 14.05
CA PHE A 76 4.03 9.71 14.47
C PHE A 76 4.00 9.27 15.94
N ARG A 77 3.40 10.08 16.83
CA ARG A 77 3.33 9.79 18.27
C ARG A 77 2.17 8.88 18.66
N SER A 78 1.03 8.99 18.00
CA SER A 78 -0.23 8.34 18.42
C SER A 78 -0.52 7.03 17.69
N LEU A 79 0.10 6.85 16.52
CA LEU A 79 -0.10 5.68 15.67
C LEU A 79 0.40 4.38 16.32
N PRO A 80 1.59 4.29 16.94
CA PRO A 80 2.07 3.05 17.54
C PRO A 80 1.10 2.50 18.60
N TYR A 81 0.63 3.36 19.50
CA TYR A 81 -0.36 2.97 20.52
C TYR A 81 -1.69 2.49 19.91
N SER A 82 -2.15 3.15 18.86
CA SER A 82 -3.40 2.77 18.20
C SER A 82 -3.25 1.41 17.50
N ILE A 83 -2.12 1.17 16.85
CA ILE A 83 -1.82 -0.10 16.18
C ILE A 83 -1.66 -1.23 17.19
N ASP A 84 -0.96 -1.01 18.30
CA ASP A 84 -0.78 -2.01 19.35
C ASP A 84 -2.14 -2.48 19.92
N ARG A 85 -3.09 -1.54 20.11
CA ARG A 85 -4.45 -1.87 20.56
C ARG A 85 -5.33 -2.53 19.51
N ILE A 86 -5.16 -2.18 18.24
CA ILE A 86 -5.94 -2.76 17.13
C ILE A 86 -5.38 -4.14 16.74
N ALA A 87 -4.07 -4.34 16.92
CA ALA A 87 -3.30 -5.52 16.55
C ALA A 87 -3.59 -6.04 15.13
N PRO A 88 -3.49 -5.20 14.08
CA PRO A 88 -3.76 -5.65 12.72
C PRO A 88 -2.63 -6.54 12.19
N ASP A 89 -2.94 -7.42 11.23
CA ASP A 89 -1.93 -8.20 10.52
C ASP A 89 -1.17 -7.33 9.50
N VAL A 90 -1.88 -6.38 8.89
CA VAL A 90 -1.36 -5.50 7.84
C VAL A 90 -1.73 -4.05 8.10
N LEU A 91 -0.74 -3.16 7.98
CA LEU A 91 -0.93 -1.73 7.85
C LEU A 91 -0.82 -1.33 6.37
N PHE A 92 -1.93 -0.87 5.81
CA PHE A 92 -2.02 -0.35 4.45
C PHE A 92 -1.93 1.18 4.43
N LEU A 93 -0.93 1.71 3.72
CA LEU A 93 -0.69 3.14 3.57
C LEU A 93 -1.08 3.56 2.14
N PRO A 94 -2.18 4.33 1.96
CA PRO A 94 -2.80 4.54 0.66
C PRO A 94 -2.06 5.56 -0.24
N ASP A 95 -1.23 6.42 0.34
CA ASP A 95 -0.52 7.48 -0.39
C ASP A 95 0.92 7.71 0.11
N ALA A 96 1.66 8.56 -0.61
CA ALA A 96 3.04 8.91 -0.30
C ALA A 96 3.23 9.67 1.03
N PRO A 97 2.39 10.65 1.41
CA PRO A 97 2.48 11.27 2.73
C PRO A 97 2.41 10.26 3.89
N HIS A 98 1.48 9.31 3.84
CA HIS A 98 1.37 8.26 4.85
C HIS A 98 2.56 7.30 4.84
N CYS A 99 3.28 7.16 3.71
CA CYS A 99 4.48 6.31 3.64
C CYS A 99 5.59 6.72 4.61
N SER A 100 5.63 8.00 5.00
CA SER A 100 6.54 8.49 6.04
C SER A 100 6.38 7.79 7.39
N LEU A 101 5.19 7.25 7.68
CA LEU A 101 4.84 6.62 8.94
C LEU A 101 5.21 5.13 8.99
N ALA A 102 5.68 4.55 7.89
CA ALA A 102 6.04 3.12 7.83
C ALA A 102 7.09 2.71 8.88
N GLY A 103 8.03 3.60 9.21
CA GLY A 103 9.06 3.35 10.22
C GLY A 103 8.56 3.39 11.66
N THR A 104 7.42 4.04 11.93
CA THR A 104 6.96 4.28 13.30
C THR A 104 6.42 3.04 13.97
N VAL A 105 6.10 2.01 13.20
CA VAL A 105 5.43 0.82 13.72
C VAL A 105 6.40 -0.34 13.91
N ARG A 106 7.67 -0.16 13.49
CA ARG A 106 8.70 -1.21 13.49
C ARG A 106 9.26 -1.54 14.86
N HIS A 107 9.07 -0.67 15.85
CA HIS A 107 9.50 -0.89 17.23
C HIS A 107 8.42 -1.55 18.10
N LEU A 108 7.24 -1.81 17.55
CA LEU A 108 6.17 -2.51 18.27
C LEU A 108 6.58 -3.97 18.55
N PRO A 109 6.09 -4.57 19.66
CA PRO A 109 6.40 -5.96 19.99
C PRO A 109 5.87 -6.93 18.92
N PHE A 110 4.71 -6.62 18.33
CA PHE A 110 4.09 -7.37 17.24
C PHE A 110 3.80 -6.40 16.08
N PRO A 111 4.81 -6.05 15.28
CA PRO A 111 4.64 -5.05 14.23
C PRO A 111 3.82 -5.65 13.07
N PRO A 112 2.81 -4.93 12.55
CA PRO A 112 2.07 -5.37 11.37
C PRO A 112 2.99 -5.37 10.15
N ARG A 113 2.62 -6.14 9.12
CA ARG A 113 3.25 -5.98 7.80
C ARG A 113 2.85 -4.64 7.21
N VAL A 114 3.81 -3.84 6.79
CA VAL A 114 3.55 -2.52 6.20
C VAL A 114 3.53 -2.65 4.68
N VAL A 115 2.35 -2.41 4.10
CA VAL A 115 2.11 -2.39 2.66
C VAL A 115 1.75 -0.98 2.26
N GLY A 116 2.50 -0.40 1.33
CA GLY A 116 2.24 0.96 0.85
C GLY A 116 1.87 0.98 -0.60
N ARG A 117 1.00 1.92 -0.98
CA ARG A 117 0.88 2.39 -2.34
C ARG A 117 1.77 3.61 -2.51
N PHE A 118 2.72 3.53 -3.43
CA PHE A 118 3.62 4.64 -3.73
C PHE A 118 3.41 5.12 -5.15
N GLU A 119 2.94 6.36 -5.25
CA GLU A 119 2.90 7.09 -6.51
C GLU A 119 3.93 8.22 -6.38
N PRO A 120 5.09 8.11 -7.06
CA PRO A 120 6.04 9.21 -7.09
C PRO A 120 5.37 10.37 -7.83
N GLU A 121 5.10 11.47 -7.12
CA GLU A 121 4.74 12.73 -7.77
C GLU A 121 5.86 13.12 -8.73
N ALA A 122 5.50 13.26 -10.02
CA ALA A 122 6.44 13.56 -11.09
C ALA A 122 6.97 15.01 -11.05
N SER A 123 6.51 15.84 -10.12
CA SER A 123 6.67 17.30 -10.17
C SER A 123 7.19 17.88 -8.85
N VAL A 124 8.38 17.44 -8.41
CA VAL A 124 9.12 18.16 -7.35
C VAL A 124 10.19 19.04 -7.98
N ALA A 125 10.14 20.35 -7.69
CA ALA A 125 11.12 21.34 -8.11
C ALA A 125 12.56 20.99 -7.65
N LEU A 126 13.53 21.43 -8.45
CA LEU A 126 14.92 20.96 -8.42
C LEU A 126 15.75 21.12 -7.13
N PRO A 127 15.49 22.03 -6.16
CA PRO A 127 16.27 21.97 -4.91
C PRO A 127 15.75 20.92 -3.91
N PHE A 128 14.51 20.44 -4.04
CA PHE A 128 13.89 19.51 -3.07
C PHE A 128 13.93 18.04 -3.51
N ARG A 129 14.39 17.75 -4.74
CA ARG A 129 14.45 16.37 -5.28
C ARG A 129 15.35 15.47 -4.44
N TRP A 130 16.56 15.91 -4.08
CA TRP A 130 17.51 15.06 -3.33
C TRP A 130 17.05 14.72 -1.89
N PRO A 131 16.58 15.69 -1.08
CA PRO A 131 15.98 15.38 0.23
C PRO A 131 14.80 14.41 0.12
N ILE A 132 13.92 14.61 -0.87
CA ILE A 132 12.78 13.73 -1.11
C ILE A 132 13.22 12.34 -1.57
N HIS A 133 14.29 12.23 -2.38
CA HIS A 133 14.85 10.93 -2.77
C HIS A 133 15.43 10.18 -1.57
N LEU A 134 16.17 10.85 -0.70
CA LEU A 134 16.69 10.23 0.53
C LEU A 134 15.56 9.81 1.47
N PHE A 135 14.56 10.67 1.63
CA PHE A 135 13.38 10.37 2.41
C PHE A 135 12.59 9.20 1.83
N SER A 136 12.39 9.16 0.52
CA SER A 136 11.70 8.06 -0.17
C SER A 136 12.48 6.76 -0.04
N ARG A 137 13.83 6.80 -0.09
CA ARG A 137 14.70 5.64 0.20
C ARG A 137 14.56 5.16 1.63
N TRP A 138 14.53 6.08 2.58
CA TRP A 138 14.36 5.74 3.98
C TRP A 138 12.96 5.15 4.23
N ALA A 139 11.91 5.80 3.74
CA ALA A 139 10.52 5.34 3.86
C ALA A 139 10.37 3.95 3.25
N ALA A 140 10.89 3.76 2.02
CA ALA A 140 10.85 2.49 1.32
C ALA A 140 11.42 1.32 2.10
N ARG A 141 12.55 1.51 2.79
CA ARG A 141 13.19 0.46 3.61
C ARG A 141 12.29 -0.05 4.74
N ASN A 142 11.31 0.76 5.14
CA ASN A 142 10.36 0.42 6.20
C ASN A 142 9.08 -0.23 5.67
N PHE A 143 9.03 -0.65 4.40
CA PHE A 143 7.92 -1.42 3.83
C PHE A 143 8.29 -2.89 3.65
N ASP A 144 7.32 -3.76 3.95
CA ASP A 144 7.42 -5.17 3.57
C ASP A 144 7.08 -5.35 2.08
N ALA A 145 6.13 -4.54 1.61
CA ALA A 145 5.80 -4.45 0.21
C ALA A 145 5.36 -3.05 -0.21
N LEU A 146 5.78 -2.67 -1.41
CA LEU A 146 5.35 -1.43 -2.05
C LEU A 146 4.70 -1.74 -3.38
N ILE A 147 3.52 -1.17 -3.58
CA ILE A 147 2.73 -1.27 -4.78
C ILE A 147 2.84 0.05 -5.53
N ILE A 148 3.48 0.01 -6.70
CA ILE A 148 3.78 1.20 -7.50
C ILE A 148 2.84 1.27 -8.69
N GLY A 149 2.03 2.33 -8.76
CA GLY A 149 0.89 2.53 -9.66
C GLY A 149 1.17 2.84 -11.14
N SER A 150 2.42 2.90 -11.61
CA SER A 150 2.67 3.12 -13.05
C SER A 150 3.96 2.48 -13.55
N SER A 151 3.90 1.91 -14.76
CA SER A 151 5.01 1.25 -15.43
C SER A 151 6.12 2.22 -15.85
N ARG A 152 5.78 3.45 -16.24
CA ARG A 152 6.75 4.51 -16.58
C ARG A 152 7.61 4.92 -15.38
N LEU A 153 7.13 4.73 -14.15
CA LEU A 153 7.87 5.01 -12.92
C LEU A 153 8.54 3.78 -12.31
N GLY A 154 8.34 2.58 -12.86
CA GLY A 154 8.92 1.34 -12.30
C GLY A 154 10.45 1.28 -12.38
N VAL A 155 11.04 1.84 -13.44
CA VAL A 155 12.50 1.89 -13.63
C VAL A 155 13.13 2.95 -12.73
N THR A 156 12.52 4.14 -12.65
CA THR A 156 12.98 5.23 -11.78
C THR A 156 12.75 4.91 -10.30
N GLY A 157 11.62 4.28 -9.96
CA GLY A 157 11.31 3.76 -8.64
C GLY A 157 12.32 2.72 -8.17
N ARG A 158 12.65 1.71 -8.99
CA ARG A 158 13.71 0.73 -8.65
C ARG A 158 15.05 1.37 -8.34
N ARG A 159 15.47 2.38 -9.11
CA ARG A 159 16.72 3.13 -8.85
C ARG A 159 16.64 4.02 -7.62
N MET A 160 15.51 4.69 -7.43
CA MET A 160 15.30 5.58 -6.29
C MET A 160 15.30 4.79 -4.99
N ILE A 161 14.63 3.65 -4.92
CA ILE A 161 14.13 3.10 -3.66
C ILE A 161 15.11 2.10 -2.97
N GLY A 162 16.05 1.48 -3.70
CA GLY A 162 17.16 0.72 -3.11
C GLY A 162 16.79 -0.66 -2.50
N GLY A 163 17.73 -1.61 -2.57
CA GLY A 163 17.47 -3.06 -2.61
C GLY A 163 17.25 -3.82 -1.28
N ARG A 164 16.32 -3.40 -0.42
CA ARG A 164 15.89 -4.25 0.73
C ARG A 164 14.42 -4.64 0.73
N SER A 165 13.51 -3.80 0.26
CA SER A 165 12.07 -4.07 0.30
C SER A 165 11.61 -4.87 -0.93
N ARG A 166 10.53 -5.66 -0.80
CA ARG A 166 9.93 -6.33 -1.95
C ARG A 166 9.06 -5.31 -2.69
N TYR A 167 9.42 -4.99 -3.92
CA TYR A 167 8.65 -4.07 -4.75
C TYR A 167 7.80 -4.85 -5.74
N PHE A 168 6.52 -4.52 -5.81
CA PHE A 168 5.59 -5.07 -6.78
C PHE A 168 5.05 -3.92 -7.63
N LEU A 169 5.33 -3.98 -8.93
CA LEU A 169 4.87 -2.99 -9.89
C LEU A 169 3.45 -3.40 -10.32
N ILE A 170 2.47 -2.52 -10.10
CA ILE A 170 1.11 -2.69 -10.62
C ILE A 170 0.76 -1.44 -11.40
N GLU A 171 0.52 -1.55 -12.70
CA GLU A 171 -0.11 -0.44 -13.41
C GLU A 171 -1.48 -0.15 -12.79
N ASN A 172 -1.65 1.05 -12.24
CA ASN A 172 -2.91 1.48 -11.68
C ASN A 172 -3.87 1.79 -12.82
N ARG A 173 -4.57 0.77 -13.31
CA ARG A 173 -5.75 0.93 -14.16
C ARG A 173 -7.01 0.70 -13.32
N PRO A 174 -8.04 1.53 -13.46
CA PRO A 174 -9.29 1.40 -12.68
C PRO A 174 -10.03 0.06 -12.88
N CYS A 175 -9.70 -0.72 -13.91
CA CYS A 175 -10.24 -2.07 -14.15
C CYS A 175 -9.49 -3.20 -13.40
N GLU A 176 -8.40 -2.91 -12.67
CA GLU A 176 -7.51 -3.93 -12.09
C GLU A 176 -7.66 -4.13 -10.57
N THR A 177 -8.72 -3.64 -9.92
CA THR A 177 -8.96 -3.85 -8.46
C THR A 177 -8.77 -5.32 -8.07
N GLN A 178 -9.27 -6.25 -8.90
CA GLN A 178 -9.11 -7.69 -8.66
C GLN A 178 -7.65 -8.14 -8.67
N ALA A 179 -6.85 -7.66 -9.63
CA ALA A 179 -5.43 -8.00 -9.71
C ALA A 179 -4.61 -7.37 -8.56
N TYR A 180 -5.03 -6.19 -8.09
CA TYR A 180 -4.45 -5.58 -6.88
C TYR A 180 -4.70 -6.46 -5.67
N LEU A 181 -5.93 -6.94 -5.50
CA LEU A 181 -6.32 -7.77 -4.37
C LEU A 181 -5.63 -9.16 -4.44
N ASP A 182 -5.53 -9.76 -5.62
CA ASP A 182 -4.82 -11.03 -5.81
C ASP A 182 -3.31 -10.88 -5.55
N LEU A 183 -2.72 -9.77 -5.97
CA LEU A 183 -1.32 -9.47 -5.66
C LEU A 183 -1.14 -9.22 -4.16
N PHE A 184 -2.04 -8.46 -3.54
CA PHE A 184 -2.03 -8.26 -2.10
C PHE A 184 -2.07 -9.59 -1.36
N ASP A 185 -2.88 -10.54 -1.82
CA ASP A 185 -2.98 -11.88 -1.26
C ASP A 185 -1.68 -12.68 -1.43
N VAL A 186 -0.98 -12.54 -2.55
CA VAL A 186 0.33 -13.13 -2.75
C VAL A 186 1.37 -12.49 -1.83
N VAL A 187 1.38 -11.17 -1.73
CA VAL A 187 2.34 -10.41 -0.92
C VAL A 187 2.19 -10.71 0.57
N VAL A 188 0.95 -10.79 1.02
CA VAL A 188 0.61 -10.99 2.42
C VAL A 188 0.56 -12.49 2.78
N GLY A 189 0.23 -13.36 1.82
CA GLY A 189 0.26 -14.81 2.00
C GLY A 189 1.65 -15.43 1.85
N ALA A 190 2.55 -14.87 1.04
CA ALA A 190 3.91 -15.37 0.90
C ALA A 190 4.70 -15.13 2.18
N GLY A 191 4.98 -16.20 2.92
CA GLY A 191 5.96 -16.20 4.00
C GLY A 191 7.28 -15.54 3.54
N THR A 192 8.02 -15.04 4.51
CA THR A 192 9.23 -14.19 4.46
C THR A 192 10.39 -14.65 3.55
N ARG A 193 10.26 -15.68 2.70
CA ARG A 193 11.33 -16.21 1.85
C ARG A 193 11.16 -16.10 0.33
N ALA A 194 9.96 -15.91 -0.23
CA ALA A 194 9.84 -15.85 -1.70
C ALA A 194 10.36 -14.52 -2.27
N ARG A 195 11.45 -14.55 -3.06
CA ARG A 195 11.84 -13.40 -3.89
C ARG A 195 10.73 -13.12 -4.92
N PRO A 196 10.43 -11.85 -5.25
CA PRO A 196 9.32 -11.47 -6.14
C PRO A 196 9.30 -12.17 -7.51
N ALA A 197 10.45 -12.63 -8.00
CA ALA A 197 10.60 -13.31 -9.29
C ALA A 197 10.26 -14.83 -9.26
N GLU A 198 10.00 -15.40 -8.08
CA GLU A 198 9.86 -16.86 -7.90
C GLU A 198 8.44 -17.33 -7.58
N SER A 199 7.47 -16.43 -7.35
CA SER A 199 6.07 -16.85 -7.15
C SER A 199 5.45 -17.27 -8.49
N PRO A 200 4.99 -18.52 -8.64
CA PRO A 200 4.34 -19.00 -9.86
C PRO A 200 3.12 -18.17 -10.24
N LYS A 201 2.36 -17.68 -9.24
CA LYS A 201 1.21 -16.80 -9.43
C LYS A 201 1.61 -15.43 -9.99
N LEU A 202 2.76 -14.88 -9.60
CA LEU A 202 3.26 -13.62 -10.15
C LEU A 202 3.74 -13.78 -11.59
N ARG A 203 4.36 -14.92 -11.90
CA ARG A 203 4.72 -15.29 -13.28
C ARG A 203 3.49 -15.47 -14.14
N GLU A 204 2.44 -16.10 -13.63
CA GLU A 204 1.18 -16.26 -14.35
C GLU A 204 0.47 -14.92 -14.58
N ILE A 205 0.41 -14.05 -13.57
CA ILE A 205 -0.12 -12.69 -13.70
C ILE A 205 0.71 -11.90 -14.72
N HIS A 206 2.05 -11.99 -14.70
CA HIS A 206 2.90 -11.36 -15.72
C HIS A 206 2.74 -11.99 -17.11
N ALA A 207 2.63 -13.31 -17.23
CA ALA A 207 2.50 -14.01 -18.51
C ALA A 207 1.16 -13.71 -19.19
N ARG A 208 0.06 -13.74 -18.44
CA ARG A 208 -1.27 -13.30 -18.92
C ARG A 208 -1.27 -11.83 -19.35
N ARG A 209 -0.41 -11.00 -18.74
CA ARG A 209 -0.26 -9.57 -19.06
C ARG A 209 0.69 -9.26 -20.21
N SER A 210 1.61 -10.17 -20.55
CA SER A 210 2.65 -9.93 -21.57
C SER A 210 2.19 -10.24 -22.99
N GLY A 211 1.03 -10.90 -23.18
CA GLY A 211 0.57 -11.30 -24.52
C GLY A 211 1.52 -12.22 -25.28
N ILE A 212 2.56 -12.76 -24.62
CA ILE A 212 3.44 -13.75 -25.23
C ILE A 212 2.77 -15.10 -25.01
N ALA A 213 1.99 -15.50 -26.01
CA ALA A 213 1.61 -16.89 -26.18
C ALA A 213 2.89 -17.74 -26.12
N ALA A 214 2.97 -18.62 -25.13
CA ALA A 214 3.96 -19.67 -25.12
C ALA A 214 3.64 -20.62 -26.29
N GLY A 215 4.41 -20.48 -27.38
CA GLY A 215 4.76 -21.57 -28.28
C GLY A 215 3.68 -22.07 -29.25
N THR A 216 3.71 -21.54 -30.47
CA THR A 216 3.61 -22.36 -31.68
C THR A 216 4.62 -21.83 -32.69
N ARG A 217 5.79 -22.48 -32.78
CA ARG A 217 6.63 -22.39 -33.99
C ARG A 217 5.88 -23.14 -35.08
N PRO A 218 5.60 -22.56 -36.27
CA PRO A 218 5.17 -23.35 -37.39
C PRO A 218 6.32 -24.29 -37.81
N PRO A 219 6.04 -25.56 -38.19
CA PRO A 219 7.06 -26.44 -38.73
C PRO A 219 7.48 -25.95 -40.12
N PRO A 220 8.76 -26.10 -40.50
CA PRO A 220 9.22 -25.72 -41.82
C PRO A 220 8.67 -26.69 -42.88
N PRO A 221 8.29 -26.14 -44.04
CA PRO A 221 8.80 -26.64 -45.30
C PRO A 221 9.73 -25.62 -45.97
#